data_AF-A0A7S0GJM8-F1
#
_entry.id   AF-A0A7S0GJM8-F1
#
_cell.length_a   1.000
_cell.length_b   1.000
_cell.length_c   1.000
_cell.angle_alpha   90.00
_cell.angle_beta   90.00
_cell.angle_gamma   90.00
#
_symmetry.space_group_name_H-M   'P 1'
#
loop_
_entity.id
_entity.type
_entity.pdbx_description
1 polymer ?
#
loop_
_entity_poly.entity_id
_entity_poly.type
_entity_poly.pdbx_seq_one_letter_code
_entity_poly.pdbx_strand_id
1 'polypeptide(L)'
;TLTNFPLLPLRIVEHPRTVAFLPILGHAAYLSLAGGFLCTDVLSLRIILVCGYSGLVVFHALHPSPLRIPLRWTTFFVLVNAGMATILILDMIPPTLTEEEEELHIDHFAPLTRKQFKTLLDLGRREIFTDGTELTHEDKPSHELFFILDGAVDMTHGGVFTSRLRRGGFPNWMSFQRTGWDPEIDMPNSYGTISCTGEVNCIVWDRDDLKTVLVDDDMRQRMNHVVTESLIRRLLHTPDSARVQDYIGVISHAWADVAVRQHRKKATLALKRTKRV
;
A
#
# COMPACT_ATOMS: atom_id res chain seq x y z
N THR A 1 14.33 51.14 -15.75
CA THR A 1 15.49 50.80 -16.61
C THR A 1 15.98 49.39 -16.29
N LEU A 2 15.22 48.38 -16.70
CA LEU A 2 15.66 46.98 -16.63
C LEU A 2 16.36 46.68 -17.95
N THR A 3 17.68 46.64 -17.92
CA THR A 3 18.55 46.56 -19.08
C THR A 3 18.32 45.29 -19.91
N ASN A 4 17.99 45.45 -21.19
CA ASN A 4 17.89 44.41 -22.23
C ASN A 4 19.28 43.93 -22.70
N PHE A 5 20.22 43.73 -21.78
CA PHE A 5 21.50 43.11 -22.13
C PHE A 5 21.35 41.59 -22.16
N PRO A 6 22.04 40.91 -23.09
CA PRO A 6 22.07 39.45 -23.13
C PRO A 6 22.61 38.89 -21.80
N LEU A 7 22.06 37.76 -21.37
CA LEU A 7 22.46 37.09 -20.13
C LEU A 7 23.80 36.37 -20.27
N LEU A 8 24.14 35.95 -21.49
CA LEU A 8 25.37 35.25 -21.84
C LEU A 8 26.27 36.13 -22.71
N PRO A 9 27.59 35.85 -22.76
CA PRO A 9 28.51 36.56 -23.62
C PRO A 9 28.03 36.62 -25.08
N LEU A 10 28.10 37.81 -25.69
CA LEU A 10 27.67 38.05 -27.09
C LEU A 10 28.27 37.05 -28.09
N ARG A 11 29.53 36.63 -27.87
CA ARG A 11 30.22 35.64 -28.70
C ARG A 11 29.52 34.28 -28.78
N ILE A 12 28.75 33.90 -27.75
CA ILE A 12 28.01 32.63 -27.69
C ILE A 12 26.62 32.82 -28.31
N VAL A 13 25.98 33.94 -27.99
CA VAL A 13 24.61 34.27 -28.42
C VAL A 13 24.54 34.54 -29.93
N GLU A 14 25.50 35.28 -30.47
CA GLU A 14 25.56 35.66 -31.89
C GLU A 14 26.28 34.62 -32.76
N HIS A 15 26.76 33.51 -32.17
CA HIS A 15 27.45 32.48 -32.93
C HIS A 15 26.49 31.86 -33.97
N PRO A 16 26.87 31.72 -35.25
CA PRO A 16 25.97 31.28 -36.32
C PRO A 16 25.25 29.95 -36.04
N ARG A 17 25.93 29.02 -35.37
CA ARG A 17 25.34 27.73 -34.95
C ARG A 17 24.26 27.91 -33.87
N THR A 18 24.45 28.83 -32.94
CA THR A 18 23.47 29.13 -31.87
C THR A 18 22.20 29.69 -32.48
N VAL A 19 22.33 30.67 -33.37
CA VAL A 19 21.19 31.30 -34.07
C VAL A 19 20.42 30.28 -34.92
N ALA A 20 21.12 29.38 -35.62
CA ALA A 20 20.47 28.33 -36.41
C ALA A 20 19.77 27.25 -35.54
N PHE A 21 20.34 26.92 -34.38
CA PHE A 21 19.81 25.90 -33.47
C PHE A 21 18.63 26.39 -32.62
N LEU A 22 18.61 27.68 -32.25
CA LEU A 22 17.65 28.23 -31.29
C LEU A 22 16.17 28.01 -31.67
N PRO A 23 15.74 28.20 -32.93
CA PRO A 23 14.36 27.93 -33.34
C PRO A 23 13.99 26.45 -33.18
N ILE A 24 14.90 25.53 -33.54
CA ILE A 24 14.67 24.09 -33.44
C ILE A 24 14.47 23.70 -31.98
N LEU A 25 15.34 24.21 -31.09
CA LEU A 25 15.23 24.00 -29.66
C LEU A 25 13.89 24.52 -29.10
N GLY A 26 13.47 25.71 -29.52
CA GLY A 26 12.20 26.31 -29.09
C GLY A 26 10.99 25.46 -29.51
N HIS A 27 10.93 25.01 -30.77
CA HIS A 27 9.85 24.14 -31.25
C HIS A 27 9.86 22.79 -30.54
N ALA A 28 11.04 22.18 -30.34
CA ALA A 28 11.17 20.93 -29.60
C ALA A 28 10.69 21.08 -28.15
N ALA A 29 11.04 22.18 -27.48
CA ALA A 29 10.60 22.47 -26.12
C ALA A 29 9.07 22.60 -26.03
N TYR A 30 8.44 23.37 -26.93
CA TYR A 30 6.98 23.47 -26.98
C TYR A 30 6.31 22.15 -27.34
N LEU A 31 6.90 21.34 -28.21
CA LEU A 31 6.40 20.01 -28.53
C LEU A 31 6.46 19.07 -27.33
N SER A 32 7.53 19.13 -26.52
CA SER A 32 7.59 18.39 -25.25
C SER A 32 6.50 18.83 -24.28
N LEU A 33 6.28 20.14 -24.14
CA LEU A 33 5.21 20.66 -23.29
C LEU A 33 3.82 20.22 -23.79
N ALA A 34 3.59 20.25 -25.10
CA ALA A 34 2.36 19.74 -25.71
C ALA A 34 2.20 18.23 -25.50
N GLY A 35 3.30 17.47 -25.57
CA GLY A 35 3.34 16.04 -25.27
C GLY A 35 2.91 15.73 -23.83
N GLY A 36 3.10 16.67 -22.89
CA GLY A 36 2.58 16.55 -21.53
C GLY A 36 1.07 16.34 -21.46
N PHE A 37 0.30 16.88 -22.40
CA PHE A 37 -1.16 16.65 -22.46
C PHE A 37 -1.53 15.23 -22.88
N LEU A 38 -0.58 14.45 -23.42
CA LEU A 38 -0.77 13.06 -23.82
C LEU A 38 -0.35 12.07 -22.72
N CYS A 39 0.36 12.53 -21.67
CA CYS A 39 0.80 11.67 -20.58
C CYS A 39 -0.38 11.23 -19.72
N THR A 40 -0.51 9.92 -19.50
CA THR A 40 -1.52 9.34 -18.61
C THR A 40 -0.99 9.15 -17.19
N ASP A 41 0.31 8.93 -17.04
CA ASP A 41 0.97 8.78 -15.75
C ASP A 41 1.60 10.08 -15.26
N VAL A 42 1.54 10.28 -13.94
CA VAL A 42 1.97 11.53 -13.30
C VAL A 42 3.49 11.71 -13.38
N LEU A 43 4.29 10.63 -13.33
CA LEU A 43 5.75 10.71 -13.36
C LEU A 43 6.25 11.16 -14.74
N SER A 44 5.77 10.53 -15.82
CA SER A 44 6.13 10.92 -17.19
C SER A 44 5.71 12.34 -17.50
N LEU A 45 4.55 12.78 -16.99
CA LEU A 45 4.13 14.18 -17.06
C LEU A 45 5.17 15.10 -16.40
N ARG A 46 5.66 14.78 -15.20
CA ARG A 46 6.67 15.62 -14.53
C ARG A 46 7.98 15.64 -15.31
N ILE A 47 8.44 14.49 -15.81
CA ILE A 47 9.69 14.37 -16.57
C ILE A 47 9.61 15.17 -17.88
N ILE A 48 8.53 15.02 -18.66
CA ILE A 48 8.40 15.72 -19.94
C ILE A 48 8.27 17.25 -19.76
N LEU A 49 7.63 17.70 -18.68
CA LEU A 49 7.58 19.12 -18.31
C LEU A 49 8.96 19.65 -17.90
N VAL A 50 9.75 18.88 -17.14
CA VAL A 50 11.16 19.26 -16.83
C VAL A 50 11.95 19.42 -18.13
N CYS A 51 11.85 18.49 -19.07
CA CYS A 51 12.52 18.56 -20.37
C CYS A 51 12.09 19.80 -21.17
N GLY A 52 10.77 20.01 -21.32
CA GLY A 52 10.21 21.13 -22.07
C GLY A 52 10.57 22.50 -21.48
N TYR A 53 10.38 22.68 -20.16
CA TYR A 53 10.74 23.94 -19.51
C TYR A 53 12.25 24.19 -19.48
N SER A 54 13.08 23.14 -19.33
CA SER A 54 14.54 23.29 -19.41
C SER A 54 14.96 23.75 -20.81
N GLY A 55 14.33 23.21 -21.85
CA GLY A 55 14.51 23.69 -23.23
C GLY A 55 14.15 25.17 -23.39
N LEU A 56 13.04 25.62 -22.80
CA LEU A 56 12.65 27.03 -22.79
C LEU A 56 13.59 27.93 -21.97
N VAL A 57 14.14 27.44 -20.85
CA VAL A 57 15.16 28.15 -20.08
C VAL A 57 16.39 28.39 -20.96
N VAL A 58 16.88 27.35 -21.63
CA VAL A 58 18.04 27.46 -22.54
C VAL A 58 17.71 28.38 -23.72
N PHE A 59 16.53 28.26 -24.31
CA PHE A 59 16.04 29.13 -25.39
C PHE A 59 16.05 30.61 -24.98
N HIS A 60 15.46 30.94 -23.83
CA HIS A 60 15.40 32.31 -23.34
C HIS A 60 16.76 32.85 -22.89
N ALA A 61 17.63 32.02 -22.32
CA ALA A 61 18.96 32.42 -21.87
C ALA A 61 19.90 32.74 -23.04
N LEU A 62 19.78 32.02 -24.16
CA LEU A 62 20.55 32.23 -25.38
C LEU A 62 19.96 33.28 -26.33
N HIS A 63 18.80 33.85 -26.02
CA HIS A 63 18.19 34.89 -26.85
C HIS A 63 18.91 36.25 -26.66
N PRO A 64 19.21 37.01 -27.74
CA PRO A 64 19.88 38.31 -27.65
C PRO A 64 19.18 39.33 -26.74
N SER A 65 17.85 39.31 -26.75
CA SER A 65 16.99 40.12 -25.88
C SER A 65 16.17 39.20 -24.99
N PRO A 66 16.72 38.71 -23.87
CA PRO A 66 16.07 37.69 -23.05
C PRO A 66 14.89 38.29 -22.28
N LEU A 67 13.70 37.72 -22.47
CA LEU A 67 12.53 38.07 -21.66
C LEU A 67 12.71 37.50 -20.25
N ARG A 68 13.15 38.35 -19.32
CA ARG A 68 13.50 37.95 -17.94
C ARG A 68 12.32 37.37 -17.14
N ILE A 69 11.10 37.84 -17.41
CA ILE A 69 9.90 37.35 -16.73
C ILE A 69 9.62 35.89 -17.14
N PRO A 70 9.46 35.55 -18.43
CA PRO A 70 9.39 34.16 -18.89
C PRO A 70 10.52 33.28 -18.36
N LEU A 71 11.78 33.74 -18.44
CA LEU A 71 12.93 32.95 -17.98
C LEU A 71 12.83 32.56 -16.50
N ARG A 72 12.42 33.50 -15.64
CA ARG A 72 12.25 33.23 -14.19
C ARG A 72 11.16 32.19 -13.95
N TRP A 73 10.02 32.34 -14.62
CA TRP A 73 8.90 31.41 -14.47
C TRP A 73 9.20 30.03 -15.04
N THR A 74 9.83 29.93 -16.21
CA THR A 74 10.22 28.63 -16.76
C THR A 74 11.25 27.93 -15.86
N THR A 75 12.20 28.68 -15.29
CA THR A 75 13.14 28.13 -14.30
C THR A 75 12.42 27.62 -13.05
N PHE A 76 11.46 28.40 -12.53
CA PHE A 76 10.63 27.97 -11.40
C PHE A 76 9.86 26.67 -11.71
N PHE A 77 9.26 26.57 -12.90
CA PHE A 77 8.55 25.37 -13.31
C PHE A 77 9.46 24.15 -13.46
N VAL A 78 10.70 24.32 -13.92
CA VAL A 78 11.71 23.24 -13.89
C VAL A 78 11.91 22.73 -12.46
N LEU A 79 12.16 23.64 -11.51
CA LEU A 79 12.44 23.26 -10.12
C LEU A 79 11.26 22.53 -9.47
N VAL A 80 10.04 23.04 -9.64
CA VAL A 80 8.83 22.41 -9.08
C VAL A 80 8.62 21.02 -9.67
N ASN A 81 8.69 20.87 -11.00
CA ASN A 81 8.46 19.58 -11.63
C ASN A 81 9.60 18.58 -11.32
N ALA A 82 10.85 19.03 -11.21
CA ALA A 82 11.98 18.19 -10.81
C ALA A 82 11.84 17.71 -9.36
N GLY A 83 11.44 18.58 -8.44
CA GLY A 83 11.16 18.21 -7.06
C GLY A 83 10.03 17.18 -6.96
N MET A 84 8.91 17.40 -7.66
CA MET A 84 7.80 16.44 -7.71
C MET A 84 8.21 15.10 -8.32
N ALA A 85 8.96 15.10 -9.42
CA ALA A 85 9.48 13.87 -10.03
C ALA A 85 10.40 13.12 -9.05
N THR A 86 11.24 13.85 -8.31
CA THR A 86 12.16 13.26 -7.34
C THR A 86 11.40 12.59 -6.19
N ILE A 87 10.36 13.23 -5.63
CA ILE A 87 9.52 12.61 -4.59
C ILE A 87 8.89 11.31 -5.12
N LEU A 88 8.31 11.33 -6.32
CA LEU A 88 7.71 10.15 -6.93
C LEU A 88 8.73 9.02 -7.17
N ILE A 89 9.94 9.36 -7.62
CA ILE A 89 11.01 8.37 -7.83
C ILE A 89 11.46 7.78 -6.50
N LEU A 90 11.69 8.61 -5.48
CA LEU A 90 12.06 8.14 -4.14
C LEU A 90 10.97 7.24 -3.55
N ASP A 91 9.70 7.54 -3.80
CA ASP A 91 8.58 6.70 -3.39
C ASP A 91 8.56 5.32 -4.07
N MET A 92 9.15 5.20 -5.26
CA MET A 92 9.27 3.96 -6.02
C MET A 92 10.50 3.12 -5.61
N ILE A 93 11.46 3.69 -4.89
CA ILE A 93 12.62 2.92 -4.43
C ILE A 93 12.16 1.98 -3.31
N PRO A 94 12.22 0.65 -3.52
CA PRO A 94 11.82 -0.28 -2.48
C PRO A 94 12.80 -0.17 -1.29
N PRO A 95 12.29 -0.26 -0.05
CA PRO A 95 13.16 -0.26 1.12
C PRO A 95 14.10 -1.47 1.08
N THR A 96 15.28 -1.31 1.66
CA THR A 96 16.21 -2.42 1.89
C THR A 96 15.68 -3.28 3.03
N LEU A 97 15.39 -4.54 2.75
CA LEU A 97 15.07 -5.55 3.75
C LEU A 97 16.36 -6.22 4.21
N THR A 98 16.44 -6.60 5.49
CA THR A 98 17.46 -7.53 5.97
C THR A 98 17.25 -8.92 5.38
N GLU A 99 18.24 -9.82 5.49
CA GLU A 99 18.12 -11.19 4.96
C GLU A 99 16.94 -11.96 5.58
N GLU A 100 16.75 -11.84 6.90
CA GLU A 100 15.62 -12.43 7.61
C GLU A 100 14.27 -11.85 7.18
N GLU A 101 14.20 -10.53 6.97
CA GLU A 101 12.99 -9.85 6.49
C GLU A 101 12.65 -10.24 5.04
N GLU A 102 13.66 -10.41 4.19
CA GLU A 102 13.48 -10.82 2.80
C GLU A 102 13.00 -12.28 2.72
N GLU A 103 13.55 -13.20 3.52
CA GLU A 103 13.05 -14.58 3.63
C GLU A 103 11.59 -14.58 4.09
N LEU A 104 11.28 -13.83 5.16
CA LEU A 104 9.92 -13.69 5.66
C LEU A 104 8.97 -13.12 4.60
N HIS A 105 9.41 -12.12 3.84
CA HIS A 105 8.64 -11.54 2.75
C HIS A 105 8.33 -12.58 1.67
N ILE A 106 9.34 -13.28 1.18
CA ILE A 106 9.21 -14.28 0.11
C ILE A 106 8.31 -15.45 0.53
N ASP A 107 8.48 -15.94 1.76
CA ASP A 107 7.80 -17.16 2.20
C ASP A 107 6.34 -16.96 2.59
N HIS A 108 6.03 -15.79 3.18
CA HIS A 108 4.73 -15.57 3.83
C HIS A 108 4.01 -14.30 3.38
N PHE A 109 4.70 -13.31 2.80
CA PHE A 109 4.12 -12.01 2.46
C PHE A 109 4.31 -11.61 0.98
N ALA A 110 4.62 -12.57 0.10
CA ALA A 110 4.94 -12.32 -1.31
C ALA A 110 3.90 -11.49 -2.09
N PRO A 111 2.59 -11.56 -1.81
CA PRO A 111 1.60 -10.67 -2.45
C PRO A 111 1.81 -9.17 -2.19
N LEU A 112 2.45 -8.79 -1.07
CA LEU A 112 2.78 -7.39 -0.75
C LEU A 112 4.03 -6.95 -1.53
N THR A 113 4.08 -5.69 -1.94
CA THR A 113 5.35 -5.10 -2.39
C THR A 113 6.33 -4.98 -1.21
N ARG A 114 7.65 -4.91 -1.46
CA ARG A 114 8.64 -4.71 -0.39
C ARG A 114 8.34 -3.48 0.47
N LYS A 115 7.87 -2.38 -0.16
CA LYS A 115 7.47 -1.16 0.57
C LYS A 115 6.30 -1.42 1.50
N GLN A 116 5.25 -2.05 0.98
CA GLN A 116 4.06 -2.42 1.75
C GLN A 116 4.39 -3.38 2.91
N PHE A 117 5.21 -4.40 2.64
CA PHE A 117 5.67 -5.34 3.65
C PHE A 117 6.48 -4.64 4.73
N LYS A 118 7.42 -3.75 4.36
CA LYS A 118 8.21 -3.02 5.35
C LYS A 118 7.35 -2.10 6.21
N THR A 119 6.41 -1.37 5.61
CA THR A 119 5.44 -0.55 6.34
C THR A 119 4.63 -1.39 7.32
N LEU A 120 4.17 -2.57 6.91
CA LEU A 120 3.44 -3.50 7.77
C LEU A 120 4.34 -4.02 8.91
N LEU A 121 5.55 -4.44 8.60
CA LEU A 121 6.50 -4.99 9.55
C LEU A 121 6.91 -3.96 10.60
N ASP A 122 7.17 -2.71 10.21
CA ASP A 122 7.56 -1.61 11.10
C ASP A 122 6.44 -1.18 12.05
N LEU A 123 5.19 -1.45 11.68
CA LEU A 123 4.03 -1.25 12.54
C LEU A 123 3.85 -2.38 13.57
N GLY A 124 4.40 -3.56 13.27
CA GLY A 124 4.31 -4.72 14.14
C GLY A 124 5.40 -4.71 15.20
N ARG A 125 5.08 -5.25 16.37
CA ARG A 125 6.08 -5.55 17.40
C ARG A 125 6.36 -7.05 17.43
N ARG A 126 7.61 -7.43 17.68
CA ARG A 126 7.96 -8.82 17.96
C ARG A 126 7.75 -9.10 19.45
N GLU A 127 7.06 -10.18 19.76
CA GLU A 127 6.74 -10.56 21.13
C GLU A 127 6.86 -12.08 21.30
N ILE A 128 7.41 -12.51 22.45
CA ILE A 128 7.57 -13.91 22.81
C ILE A 128 6.58 -14.24 23.92
N PHE A 129 5.76 -15.25 23.70
CA PHE A 129 4.74 -15.72 24.62
C PHE A 129 5.16 -17.06 25.23
N THR A 130 4.92 -17.23 26.53
CA THR A 130 5.23 -18.47 27.26
C THR A 130 4.13 -19.51 27.09
N ASP A 131 4.46 -20.77 27.42
CA ASP A 131 3.51 -21.89 27.39
C ASP A 131 2.21 -21.58 28.16
N GLY A 132 1.08 -21.97 27.59
CA GLY A 132 -0.25 -21.75 28.16
C GLY A 132 -0.80 -20.32 28.06
N THR A 133 -0.03 -19.35 27.56
CA THR A 133 -0.53 -17.98 27.36
C THR A 133 -1.69 -17.98 26.35
N GLU A 134 -2.81 -17.36 26.70
CA GLU A 134 -3.92 -17.16 25.78
C GLU A 134 -3.69 -15.91 24.92
N LEU A 135 -3.59 -16.09 23.59
CA LEU A 135 -3.50 -14.98 22.64
C LEU A 135 -4.87 -14.36 22.37
N THR A 136 -5.89 -15.20 22.25
CA THR A 136 -7.29 -14.78 22.06
C THR A 136 -8.21 -15.71 22.82
N HIS A 137 -9.39 -15.22 23.20
CA HIS A 137 -10.38 -16.00 23.92
C HIS A 137 -11.70 -16.00 23.15
N GLU A 138 -12.32 -17.18 23.01
CA GLU A 138 -13.62 -17.38 22.37
C GLU A 138 -14.67 -16.39 22.88
N ASP A 139 -15.52 -15.87 22.00
CA ASP A 139 -16.58 -14.92 22.35
C ASP A 139 -16.10 -13.58 22.96
N LYS A 140 -14.80 -13.27 22.87
CA LYS A 140 -14.26 -11.95 23.23
C LYS A 140 -13.67 -11.20 22.03
N PRO A 141 -13.80 -9.87 21.97
CA PRO A 141 -13.14 -9.06 20.96
C PRO A 141 -11.62 -9.22 21.00
N SER A 142 -10.98 -9.31 19.83
CA SER A 142 -9.52 -9.27 19.70
C SER A 142 -9.09 -7.92 19.14
N HIS A 143 -8.25 -7.21 19.89
CA HIS A 143 -7.67 -5.94 19.46
C HIS A 143 -6.34 -6.11 18.72
N GLU A 144 -5.84 -7.34 18.64
CA GLU A 144 -4.55 -7.64 18.07
C GLU A 144 -4.65 -8.69 16.97
N LEU A 145 -3.79 -8.55 15.97
CA LEU A 145 -3.52 -9.58 14.96
C LEU A 145 -2.15 -10.19 15.25
N PHE A 146 -2.08 -11.52 15.18
CA PHE A 146 -0.86 -12.27 15.43
C PHE A 146 -0.40 -12.97 14.16
N PHE A 147 0.90 -13.00 13.93
CA PHE A 147 1.55 -13.86 12.94
C PHE A 147 2.65 -14.67 13.63
N ILE A 148 2.57 -16.00 13.52
CA ILE A 148 3.52 -16.91 14.19
C ILE A 148 4.83 -16.94 13.40
N LEU A 149 5.90 -16.43 13.99
CA LEU A 149 7.27 -16.54 13.48
C LEU A 149 7.87 -17.91 13.81
N ASP A 150 7.69 -18.36 15.05
CA ASP A 150 8.17 -19.66 15.51
C ASP A 150 7.30 -20.21 16.67
N GLY A 151 7.33 -21.53 16.86
CA GLY A 151 6.51 -22.22 17.84
C GLY A 151 5.14 -22.67 17.32
N ALA A 152 4.26 -23.04 18.24
CA ALA A 152 2.93 -23.56 17.93
C ALA A 152 1.88 -23.07 18.93
N VAL A 153 0.65 -22.90 18.44
CA VAL A 153 -0.52 -22.55 19.25
C VAL A 153 -1.66 -23.53 18.98
N ASP A 154 -2.42 -23.85 20.01
CA ASP A 154 -3.62 -24.67 19.92
C ASP A 154 -4.88 -23.81 19.91
N MET A 155 -5.82 -24.18 19.05
CA MET A 155 -7.11 -23.56 18.92
C MET A 155 -8.19 -24.49 19.48
N THR A 156 -8.96 -23.98 20.43
CA THR A 156 -10.15 -24.64 20.96
C THR A 156 -11.42 -23.84 20.64
N HIS A 157 -12.53 -24.54 20.47
CA HIS A 157 -13.86 -23.95 20.28
C HIS A 157 -14.86 -24.77 21.09
N GLY A 158 -15.66 -24.11 21.94
CA GLY A 158 -16.51 -24.79 22.92
C GLY A 158 -15.74 -25.71 23.87
N GLY A 159 -14.47 -25.39 24.16
CA GLY A 159 -13.56 -26.22 24.97
C GLY A 159 -13.01 -27.47 24.27
N VAL A 160 -13.31 -27.69 22.99
CA VAL A 160 -12.82 -28.83 22.21
C VAL A 160 -11.65 -28.40 21.33
N PHE A 161 -10.55 -29.17 21.36
CA PHE A 161 -9.43 -28.97 20.44
C PHE A 161 -9.90 -29.07 18.99
N THR A 162 -9.73 -27.97 18.26
CA THR A 162 -10.11 -27.87 16.85
C THR A 162 -8.88 -28.11 15.98
N SER A 163 -7.78 -27.41 16.26
CA SER A 163 -6.60 -27.44 15.40
C SER A 163 -5.37 -26.81 16.03
N ARG A 164 -4.19 -27.11 15.49
CA ARG A 164 -2.90 -26.46 15.84
C ARG A 164 -2.47 -25.51 14.71
N LEU A 165 -1.89 -24.36 15.05
CA LEU A 165 -1.24 -23.43 14.13
C LEU A 165 0.26 -23.38 14.44
N ARG A 166 1.07 -23.13 13.41
CA ARG A 166 2.55 -23.05 13.46
C ARG A 166 3.04 -21.85 12.64
N ARG A 167 4.36 -21.72 12.49
CA ARG A 167 5.02 -20.71 11.64
C ARG A 167 4.25 -20.44 10.34
N GLY A 168 4.04 -19.17 10.03
CA GLY A 168 3.28 -18.73 8.86
C GLY A 168 1.77 -18.62 9.07
N GLY A 169 1.26 -19.00 10.25
CA GLY A 169 -0.16 -18.93 10.58
C GLY A 169 -0.58 -17.58 11.14
N PHE A 170 -1.82 -17.19 10.82
CA PHE A 170 -2.53 -16.06 11.44
C PHE A 170 -3.66 -16.57 12.35
N PRO A 171 -3.44 -16.68 13.67
CA PRO A 171 -4.50 -17.04 14.62
C PRO A 171 -5.66 -16.06 14.57
N ASN A 172 -6.88 -16.59 14.56
CA ASN A 172 -8.12 -15.82 14.68
C ASN A 172 -8.27 -14.63 13.70
N TRP A 173 -7.57 -14.67 12.56
CA TRP A 173 -7.52 -13.58 11.59
C TRP A 173 -8.90 -13.14 11.07
N MET A 174 -9.90 -14.03 11.11
CA MET A 174 -11.26 -13.73 10.65
C MET A 174 -12.00 -12.72 11.53
N SER A 175 -11.74 -12.72 12.85
CA SER A 175 -12.26 -11.67 13.74
C SER A 175 -11.71 -10.30 13.31
N PHE A 176 -10.46 -10.29 12.85
CA PHE A 176 -9.80 -9.12 12.31
C PHE A 176 -10.31 -8.76 10.91
N GLN A 177 -10.52 -9.72 9.99
CA GLN A 177 -11.03 -9.42 8.64
C GLN A 177 -12.49 -8.94 8.64
N ARG A 178 -13.33 -9.44 9.56
CA ARG A 178 -14.75 -9.03 9.63
C ARG A 178 -14.93 -7.57 10.04
N THR A 179 -13.96 -6.92 10.70
CA THR A 179 -14.10 -5.53 11.24
C THR A 179 -12.89 -4.62 11.17
N GLY A 180 -11.74 -5.15 10.81
CA GLY A 180 -10.49 -4.41 10.69
C GLY A 180 -10.43 -3.58 9.40
N TRP A 181 -11.36 -3.79 8.47
CA TRP A 181 -11.34 -3.13 7.15
C TRP A 181 -12.58 -2.29 6.86
N ASP A 182 -13.71 -2.64 7.46
CA ASP A 182 -15.00 -1.98 7.26
C ASP A 182 -15.47 -1.39 8.61
N PRO A 183 -15.44 -0.06 8.77
CA PRO A 183 -15.76 0.61 10.03
C PRO A 183 -17.24 0.50 10.43
N GLU A 184 -18.13 0.00 9.56
CA GLU A 184 -19.56 -0.15 9.85
C GLU A 184 -19.92 -1.47 10.56
N ILE A 185 -18.96 -2.37 10.78
CA ILE A 185 -19.19 -3.69 11.37
C ILE A 185 -18.69 -3.73 12.82
N ASP A 186 -19.56 -4.15 13.73
CA ASP A 186 -19.31 -4.30 15.17
C ASP A 186 -18.26 -5.40 15.43
N MET A 187 -17.35 -5.18 16.40
CA MET A 187 -16.16 -6.02 16.62
C MET A 187 -16.58 -7.49 16.79
N PRO A 188 -16.15 -8.44 15.92
CA PRO A 188 -16.58 -9.80 16.01
C PRO A 188 -15.75 -10.41 17.10
N ASN A 189 -16.42 -11.19 17.92
CA ASN A 189 -15.71 -12.00 18.86
C ASN A 189 -14.78 -12.98 18.15
N SER A 190 -13.70 -13.30 18.84
CA SER A 190 -12.80 -14.39 18.46
C SER A 190 -13.59 -15.67 18.32
N TYR A 191 -13.33 -16.41 17.24
CA TYR A 191 -14.05 -17.65 16.97
C TYR A 191 -13.70 -18.75 17.97
N GLY A 192 -12.45 -18.79 18.44
CA GLY A 192 -11.97 -19.78 19.38
C GLY A 192 -10.91 -19.21 20.30
N THR A 193 -10.65 -19.93 21.38
CA THR A 193 -9.55 -19.64 22.29
C THR A 193 -8.26 -20.18 21.68
N ILE A 194 -7.24 -19.32 21.61
CA ILE A 194 -5.91 -19.64 21.08
C ILE A 194 -4.94 -19.60 22.25
N SER A 195 -4.26 -20.72 22.51
CA SER A 195 -3.29 -20.84 23.61
C SER A 195 -1.94 -21.32 23.09
N CYS A 196 -0.85 -20.74 23.60
CA CYS A 196 0.51 -21.12 23.27
C CYS A 196 0.83 -22.55 23.75
N THR A 197 1.52 -23.31 22.91
CA THR A 197 2.08 -24.63 23.26
C THR A 197 3.60 -24.55 23.21
N GLY A 198 4.23 -24.40 24.36
CA GLY A 198 5.62 -24.00 24.50
C GLY A 198 5.82 -22.50 24.28
N GLU A 199 7.07 -22.10 24.07
CA GLU A 199 7.42 -20.73 23.70
C GLU A 199 7.00 -20.45 22.25
N VAL A 200 6.37 -19.30 22.02
CA VAL A 200 5.88 -18.88 20.71
C VAL A 200 6.35 -17.46 20.42
N ASN A 201 7.04 -17.27 19.29
CA ASN A 201 7.46 -15.96 18.83
C ASN A 201 6.47 -15.46 17.76
N CYS A 202 5.95 -14.26 17.94
CA CYS A 202 4.97 -13.66 17.06
C CYS A 202 5.39 -12.26 16.61
N ILE A 203 4.93 -11.87 15.42
CA ILE A 203 4.67 -10.46 15.12
C ILE A 203 3.25 -10.16 15.57
N VAL A 204 3.10 -9.10 16.35
CA VAL A 204 1.84 -8.63 16.89
C VAL A 204 1.57 -7.23 16.36
N TRP A 205 0.36 -7.03 15.86
CA TRP A 205 -0.10 -5.72 15.41
C TRP A 205 -1.33 -5.30 16.18
N ASP A 206 -1.35 -4.04 16.60
CA ASP A 206 -2.55 -3.40 17.10
C ASP A 206 -3.55 -3.15 15.95
N ARG A 207 -4.83 -3.31 16.24
CA ARG A 207 -5.91 -3.14 15.27
C ARG A 207 -6.01 -1.73 14.71
N ASP A 208 -5.97 -0.73 15.58
CA ASP A 208 -6.20 0.65 15.19
C ASP A 208 -4.99 1.19 14.41
N ASP A 209 -3.78 0.76 14.78
CA ASP A 209 -2.59 1.01 13.99
C ASP A 209 -2.69 0.38 12.61
N LEU A 210 -3.02 -0.92 12.52
CA LEU A 210 -3.19 -1.62 11.25
C LEU A 210 -4.16 -0.92 10.32
N LYS A 211 -5.32 -0.47 10.84
CA LYS A 211 -6.31 0.26 10.03
C LYS A 211 -5.72 1.45 9.29
N THR A 212 -4.76 2.17 9.89
CA THR A 212 -4.18 3.37 9.27
C THR A 212 -3.46 3.07 7.96
N VAL A 213 -2.74 1.94 7.90
CA VAL A 213 -1.99 1.49 6.71
C VAL A 213 -2.91 0.84 5.68
N LEU A 214 -4.01 0.27 6.17
CA LEU A 214 -4.94 -0.56 5.44
C LEU A 214 -6.13 0.22 4.82
N VAL A 215 -6.13 1.55 4.98
CA VAL A 215 -7.01 2.47 4.25
C VAL A 215 -6.77 2.36 2.74
N ASP A 216 -5.53 2.13 2.32
CA ASP A 216 -5.17 1.92 0.91
C ASP A 216 -5.77 0.60 0.39
N ASP A 217 -6.57 0.70 -0.68
CA ASP A 217 -7.30 -0.43 -1.26
C ASP A 217 -6.38 -1.52 -1.84
N ASP A 218 -5.24 -1.14 -2.43
CA ASP A 218 -4.27 -2.09 -3.00
C ASP A 218 -3.55 -2.83 -1.87
N MET A 219 -3.09 -2.10 -0.85
CA MET A 219 -2.49 -2.69 0.36
C MET A 219 -3.44 -3.67 1.04
N ARG A 220 -4.69 -3.26 1.22
CA ARG A 220 -5.74 -4.09 1.81
C ARG A 220 -6.01 -5.35 1.00
N GLN A 221 -6.14 -5.24 -0.31
CA GLN A 221 -6.40 -6.39 -1.16
C GLN A 221 -5.24 -7.40 -1.12
N ARG A 222 -3.99 -6.92 -1.15
CA ARG A 222 -2.80 -7.77 -1.05
C ARG A 222 -2.67 -8.43 0.31
N MET A 223 -2.96 -7.72 1.40
CA MET A 223 -2.97 -8.32 2.74
C MET A 223 -4.05 -9.40 2.87
N ASN A 224 -5.23 -9.20 2.28
CA ASN A 224 -6.24 -10.25 2.21
C ASN A 224 -5.73 -11.49 1.45
N HIS A 225 -4.95 -11.30 0.39
CA HIS A 225 -4.31 -12.39 -0.34
C HIS A 225 -3.31 -13.14 0.56
N VAL A 226 -2.42 -12.42 1.27
CA VAL A 226 -1.47 -13.02 2.24
C VAL A 226 -2.18 -13.95 3.22
N VAL A 227 -3.24 -13.46 3.86
CA VAL A 227 -3.94 -14.26 4.87
C VAL A 227 -4.68 -15.44 4.23
N THR A 228 -5.29 -15.25 3.06
CA THR A 228 -5.96 -16.33 2.32
C THR A 228 -4.97 -17.42 1.91
N GLU A 229 -3.77 -17.03 1.46
CA GLU A 229 -2.71 -17.97 1.07
C GLU A 229 -2.21 -18.78 2.28
N SER A 230 -2.08 -18.14 3.45
CA SER A 230 -1.74 -18.84 4.70
C SER A 230 -2.75 -19.94 5.05
N LEU A 231 -4.05 -19.70 4.80
CA LEU A 231 -5.09 -20.69 5.01
C LEU A 231 -5.03 -21.83 3.99
N ILE A 232 -4.79 -21.51 2.72
CA ILE A 232 -4.68 -22.52 1.67
C ILE A 232 -3.50 -23.46 1.98
N ARG A 233 -2.34 -22.90 2.33
CA ARG A 233 -1.17 -23.69 2.74
C ARG A 233 -1.51 -24.59 3.92
N ARG A 234 -2.23 -24.08 4.91
CA ARG A 234 -2.72 -24.87 6.04
C ARG A 234 -3.64 -26.02 5.62
N LEU A 235 -4.59 -25.78 4.74
CA LEU A 235 -5.53 -26.80 4.25
C LEU A 235 -4.83 -27.92 3.49
N LEU A 236 -3.81 -27.58 2.70
CA LEU A 236 -3.09 -28.52 1.87
C LEU A 236 -2.08 -29.37 2.65
N HIS A 237 -1.53 -28.84 3.74
CA HIS A 237 -0.44 -29.48 4.47
C HIS A 237 -0.82 -30.09 5.83
N THR A 238 -2.06 -29.95 6.29
CA THR A 238 -2.48 -30.54 7.58
C THR A 238 -3.19 -31.89 7.36
N PRO A 239 -2.77 -32.99 8.03
CA PRO A 239 -3.46 -34.29 7.97
C PRO A 239 -4.90 -34.27 8.56
N ASP A 240 -5.29 -33.20 9.27
CA ASP A 240 -6.64 -32.93 9.80
C ASP A 240 -7.53 -32.16 8.81
N SER A 241 -7.37 -32.35 7.50
CA SER A 241 -8.10 -31.62 6.46
C SER A 241 -9.63 -31.66 6.63
N ALA A 242 -10.18 -32.74 7.19
CA ALA A 242 -11.60 -32.87 7.54
C ALA A 242 -12.06 -31.87 8.62
N ARG A 243 -11.25 -31.58 9.64
CA ARG A 243 -11.61 -30.62 10.72
C ARG A 243 -11.38 -29.17 10.31
N VAL A 244 -10.41 -28.91 9.43
CA VAL A 244 -10.27 -27.59 8.82
C VAL A 244 -11.40 -27.32 7.81
N GLN A 245 -11.95 -28.36 7.16
CA GLN A 245 -13.19 -28.26 6.40
C GLN A 245 -14.39 -27.93 7.29
N ASP A 246 -14.51 -28.50 8.50
CA ASP A 246 -15.56 -28.10 9.46
C ASP A 246 -15.42 -26.63 9.88
N TYR A 247 -14.19 -26.16 10.14
CA TYR A 247 -13.91 -24.74 10.38
C TYR A 247 -14.41 -23.88 9.20
N ILE A 248 -14.06 -24.24 7.96
CA ILE A 248 -14.55 -23.55 6.76
C ILE A 248 -16.06 -23.67 6.59
N GLY A 249 -16.67 -24.80 6.96
CA GLY A 249 -18.11 -25.03 6.92
C GLY A 249 -18.85 -24.07 7.83
N VAL A 250 -18.46 -24.00 9.10
CA VAL A 250 -19.01 -23.05 10.09
C VAL A 250 -18.80 -21.61 9.62
N ILE A 251 -17.63 -21.31 9.05
CA ILE A 251 -17.32 -20.00 8.51
C ILE A 251 -18.19 -19.67 7.30
N SER A 252 -18.36 -20.58 6.34
CA SER A 252 -19.16 -20.37 5.14
C SER A 252 -20.64 -20.12 5.48
N HIS A 253 -21.17 -20.80 6.49
CA HIS A 253 -22.51 -20.55 7.04
C HIS A 253 -22.59 -19.17 7.71
N ALA A 254 -21.59 -18.80 8.52
CA ALA A 254 -21.51 -17.46 9.12
C ALA A 254 -21.35 -16.35 8.07
N TRP A 255 -20.74 -16.63 6.91
CA TRP A 255 -20.64 -15.71 5.77
C TRP A 255 -21.97 -15.58 5.02
N ALA A 256 -22.66 -16.69 4.79
CA ALA A 256 -23.98 -16.73 4.15
C ALA A 256 -25.03 -15.96 4.96
N ASP A 257 -25.09 -16.18 6.28
CA ASP A 257 -26.03 -15.50 7.16
C ASP A 257 -25.82 -13.97 7.20
N VAL A 258 -24.57 -13.53 7.12
CA VAL A 258 -24.22 -12.11 7.12
C VAL A 258 -24.51 -11.46 5.77
N ALA A 259 -24.19 -12.11 4.65
CA ALA A 259 -24.54 -11.63 3.32
C ALA A 259 -26.06 -11.43 3.18
N VAL A 260 -26.85 -12.37 3.74
CA VAL A 260 -28.31 -12.27 3.80
C VAL A 260 -28.77 -11.07 4.66
N ARG A 261 -28.14 -10.84 5.83
CA ARG A 261 -28.45 -9.67 6.67
C ARG A 261 -28.10 -8.34 5.99
N GLN A 262 -26.99 -8.27 5.25
CA GLN A 262 -26.58 -7.08 4.51
C GLN A 262 -27.54 -6.76 3.35
N HIS A 263 -27.95 -7.77 2.57
CA HIS A 263 -28.96 -7.60 1.53
C HIS A 263 -30.29 -7.09 2.12
N ARG A 264 -30.72 -7.61 3.26
CA ARG A 264 -31.92 -7.14 3.96
C ARG A 264 -31.79 -5.69 4.45
N LYS A 265 -30.66 -5.30 5.04
CA LYS A 265 -30.41 -3.91 5.47
C LYS A 265 -30.43 -2.94 4.28
N LYS A 266 -29.72 -3.25 3.19
CA LYS A 266 -29.71 -2.42 1.96
C LYS A 266 -31.09 -2.30 1.34
N ALA A 267 -31.85 -3.41 1.25
CA ALA A 267 -33.23 -3.39 0.76
C ALA A 267 -34.14 -2.52 1.64
N THR A 268 -33.99 -2.59 2.96
CA THR A 268 -34.78 -1.80 3.92
C THR A 268 -34.46 -0.29 3.84
N LEU A 269 -33.19 0.07 3.67
CA LEU A 269 -32.74 1.45 3.46
C LEU A 269 -33.23 2.01 2.13
N ALA A 270 -33.20 1.22 1.05
CA ALA A 270 -33.75 1.59 -0.24
C ALA A 270 -35.28 1.84 -0.13
N LEU A 271 -36.02 0.93 0.49
CA LEU A 271 -37.46 1.09 0.75
C LEU A 271 -37.81 2.34 1.57
N LYS A 272 -36.98 2.69 2.57
CA LYS A 272 -37.16 3.93 3.36
C LYS A 272 -36.87 5.20 2.55
N ARG A 273 -35.93 5.16 1.60
CA ARG A 273 -35.66 6.27 0.69
C ARG A 273 -36.79 6.47 -0.32
N THR A 274 -37.34 5.40 -0.88
CA THR A 274 -38.46 5.47 -1.84
C THR A 274 -39.77 5.95 -1.21
N LYS A 275 -39.98 5.73 0.10
CA LYS A 275 -41.16 6.23 0.82
C LYS A 275 -41.05 7.68 1.31
N ARG A 276 -39.90 8.33 1.14
CA ARG A 276 -39.66 9.74 1.52
C ARG A 276 -39.68 10.71 0.33
N VAL A 277 -39.95 10.21 -0.88
CA VAL A 277 -40.23 10.97 -2.10
C VAL A 277 -41.72 10.85 -2.39
#